data_AF-V7I3Z2-F1
#
_entry.id   AF-V7I3Z2-F1
#
_cell.length_a   1.000
_cell.length_b   1.000
_cell.length_c   1.000
_cell.angle_alpha   90.00
_cell.angle_beta   90.00
_cell.angle_gamma   90.00
#
_symmetry.space_group_name_H-M   'P 1'
#
loop_
_entity.id
_entity.type
_entity.pdbx_description
1 polymer ?
#
loop_
_entity_poly.entity_id
_entity_poly.type
_entity_poly.pdbx_seq_one_letter_code
_entity_poly.pdbx_strand_id
1 'polypeptide(L)'
;MKKNLKVFTTAILAAAFGLSGTAFAAEADFGAAGAAANPTTEIEKMLKYTLEDEYLAKAEYETIIAEYGSIRSFTNIMKAEERHIAALEPLFEAYKLELPVVDPSQYTVLPATLEESYKAGVEAEIKNIAMYEEFLKLDLPDDVGFVFENLMKASESHLAAFERAADGQAGTGIGQGGVNRGGRGTRGNGVQTNQQ
;
A
#
# COMPACT_ATOMS: atom_id res chain seq x y z
N MET A 1 -37.23 -63.78 5.61
CA MET A 1 -35.83 -64.24 5.81
C MET A 1 -34.91 -63.07 5.49
N LYS A 2 -34.25 -62.51 6.51
CA LYS A 2 -33.33 -61.38 6.38
C LYS A 2 -31.99 -61.91 5.86
N LYS A 3 -31.46 -61.33 4.78
CA LYS A 3 -30.05 -61.49 4.39
C LYS A 3 -29.34 -60.16 4.63
N ASN A 4 -28.27 -60.27 5.41
CA ASN A 4 -27.43 -59.20 5.90
C ASN A 4 -26.57 -58.63 4.78
N LEU A 5 -26.40 -57.30 4.73
CA LEU A 5 -25.23 -56.70 4.07
C LEU A 5 -24.45 -55.88 5.09
N LYS A 6 -23.13 -56.13 5.09
CA LYS A 6 -22.18 -55.72 6.11
C LYS A 6 -21.84 -54.24 5.97
N VAL A 7 -21.69 -53.64 7.16
CA VAL A 7 -21.18 -52.32 7.49
C VAL A 7 -19.84 -52.02 6.79
N PHE A 8 -19.69 -50.82 6.24
CA PHE A 8 -18.40 -50.13 6.15
C PHE A 8 -18.50 -48.84 6.97
N THR A 9 -17.99 -48.92 8.20
CA THR A 9 -17.68 -47.80 9.06
C THR A 9 -16.45 -47.10 8.52
N THR A 10 -16.60 -45.88 8.02
CA THR A 10 -15.50 -44.91 7.97
C THR A 10 -15.73 -43.94 9.12
N ALA A 11 -14.94 -44.11 10.17
CA ALA A 11 -14.80 -43.12 11.23
C ALA A 11 -14.05 -41.93 10.64
N ILE A 12 -14.75 -40.84 10.34
CA ILE A 12 -14.10 -39.54 10.15
C ILE A 12 -13.85 -38.99 11.55
N LEU A 13 -12.59 -39.09 11.98
CA LEU A 13 -12.08 -38.43 13.16
C LEU A 13 -12.12 -36.93 12.88
N ALA A 14 -13.17 -36.25 13.33
CA ALA A 14 -13.21 -34.79 13.34
C ALA A 14 -12.21 -34.31 14.38
N ALA A 15 -10.98 -33.98 13.94
CA ALA A 15 -10.08 -33.16 14.73
C ALA A 15 -10.70 -31.77 14.80
N ALA A 16 -11.36 -31.47 15.92
CA ALA A 16 -11.79 -30.14 16.27
C ALA A 16 -10.54 -29.28 16.53
N PHE A 17 -10.04 -28.63 15.48
CA PHE A 17 -9.11 -27.51 15.63
C PHE A 17 -9.92 -26.26 15.95
N GLY A 18 -9.58 -25.65 17.07
CA GLY A 18 -10.34 -24.60 17.75
C GLY A 18 -10.49 -23.31 16.95
N LEU A 19 -11.49 -22.54 17.38
CA LEU A 19 -11.91 -21.25 16.85
C LEU A 19 -10.77 -20.29 16.49
N SER A 20 -10.79 -19.77 15.28
CA SER A 20 -10.18 -18.48 14.89
C SER A 20 -10.95 -17.87 13.71
N GLY A 21 -12.29 -17.86 13.79
CA GLY A 21 -13.16 -17.49 12.67
C GLY A 21 -13.53 -16.01 12.57
N THR A 22 -12.98 -15.12 13.41
CA THR A 22 -13.39 -13.72 13.45
C THR A 22 -12.39 -12.74 12.83
N ALA A 23 -11.15 -13.16 12.53
CA ALA A 23 -10.16 -12.29 11.89
C ALA A 23 -10.40 -12.14 10.37
N PHE A 24 -10.71 -13.24 9.68
CA PHE A 24 -10.88 -13.24 8.22
C PHE A 24 -12.06 -12.40 7.69
N ALA A 25 -13.09 -12.17 8.51
CA ALA A 25 -14.28 -11.42 8.08
C ALA A 25 -14.09 -9.90 8.16
N ALA A 26 -13.23 -9.41 9.06
CA ALA A 26 -12.91 -7.98 9.18
C ALA A 26 -12.00 -7.51 8.04
N GLU A 27 -11.17 -8.40 7.51
CA GLU A 27 -10.26 -8.12 6.38
C GLU A 27 -11.00 -8.05 5.03
N ALA A 28 -12.20 -8.63 4.94
CA ALA A 28 -12.97 -8.71 3.70
C ALA A 28 -13.81 -7.45 3.39
N ASP A 29 -13.81 -6.43 4.26
CA ASP A 29 -14.57 -5.18 4.05
C ASP A 29 -13.73 -3.93 4.37
N PHE A 30 -12.45 -3.96 4.02
CA PHE A 30 -11.52 -2.86 4.29
C PHE A 30 -10.64 -2.57 3.08
N GLY A 31 -10.48 -1.29 2.72
CA GLY A 31 -9.57 -0.88 1.65
C GLY A 31 -9.91 -1.49 0.28
N ALA A 32 -8.88 -1.70 -0.55
CA ALA A 32 -9.00 -2.34 -1.86
C ALA A 32 -9.52 -3.78 -1.78
N ALA A 33 -9.17 -4.52 -0.73
CA ALA A 33 -9.69 -5.87 -0.50
C ALA A 33 -11.21 -5.86 -0.28
N GLY A 34 -11.71 -4.90 0.52
CA GLY A 34 -13.13 -4.67 0.75
C GLY A 34 -13.89 -4.30 -0.51
N ALA A 35 -13.33 -3.38 -1.30
CA ALA A 35 -13.91 -2.98 -2.59
C ALA A 35 -14.03 -4.17 -3.56
N ALA A 36 -13.01 -5.03 -3.62
CA ALA A 36 -13.02 -6.22 -4.47
C ALA A 36 -14.04 -7.28 -4.00
N ALA A 37 -14.16 -7.49 -2.69
CA ALA A 37 -15.09 -8.46 -2.11
C ALA A 37 -16.55 -7.98 -2.17
N ASN A 38 -16.77 -6.67 -2.06
CA ASN A 38 -18.09 -6.05 -2.03
C ASN A 38 -18.18 -4.90 -3.04
N PRO A 39 -18.24 -5.19 -4.35
CA PRO A 39 -18.33 -4.17 -5.39
C PRO A 39 -19.50 -3.23 -5.14
N THR A 40 -19.27 -1.94 -5.38
CA THR A 40 -20.24 -0.89 -5.07
C THR A 40 -20.27 0.18 -6.15
N THR A 41 -21.44 0.79 -6.32
CA THR A 41 -21.64 2.00 -7.13
C THR A 41 -21.91 3.23 -6.26
N GLU A 42 -21.88 3.08 -4.93
CA GLU A 42 -22.16 4.16 -3.98
C GLU A 42 -20.88 4.97 -3.71
N ILE A 43 -20.91 6.27 -4.01
CA ILE A 43 -19.75 7.16 -3.83
C ILE A 43 -19.23 7.13 -2.39
N GLU A 44 -20.12 7.11 -1.40
CA GLU A 44 -19.76 7.01 0.01
C GLU A 44 -18.88 5.79 0.30
N LYS A 45 -19.23 4.62 -0.25
CA LYS A 45 -18.46 3.39 -0.05
C LYS A 45 -17.14 3.42 -0.80
N MET A 46 -17.10 3.98 -2.01
CA MET A 46 -15.85 4.14 -2.76
C MET A 46 -14.87 5.06 -2.02
N LEU A 47 -15.35 6.20 -1.53
CA LEU A 47 -14.53 7.14 -0.74
C LEU A 47 -14.04 6.48 0.55
N LYS A 48 -14.91 5.73 1.23
CA LYS A 48 -14.53 4.95 2.41
C LYS A 48 -13.40 3.97 2.09
N TYR A 49 -13.57 3.09 1.08
CA TYR A 49 -12.58 2.08 0.74
C TYR A 49 -11.25 2.70 0.29
N THR A 50 -11.29 3.75 -0.53
CA THR A 50 -10.06 4.43 -0.98
C THR A 50 -9.29 5.01 0.20
N LEU A 51 -9.95 5.74 1.10
CA LEU A 51 -9.29 6.32 2.28
C LEU A 51 -8.79 5.26 3.27
N GLU A 52 -9.53 4.17 3.47
CA GLU A 52 -9.09 3.03 4.26
C GLU A 52 -7.81 2.39 3.68
N ASP A 53 -7.72 2.26 2.36
CA ASP A 53 -6.56 1.70 1.69
C ASP A 53 -5.32 2.60 1.84
N GLU A 54 -5.47 3.93 1.71
CA GLU A 54 -4.37 4.88 1.96
C GLU A 54 -3.89 4.84 3.43
N TYR A 55 -4.81 4.66 4.39
CA TYR A 55 -4.45 4.47 5.80
C TYR A 55 -3.68 3.17 6.05
N LEU A 56 -4.09 2.08 5.40
CA LEU A 56 -3.39 0.79 5.46
C LEU A 56 -1.98 0.91 4.89
N ALA A 57 -1.85 1.41 3.66
CA ALA A 57 -0.55 1.58 3.00
C ALA A 57 0.40 2.43 3.85
N LYS A 58 -0.07 3.57 4.36
CA LYS A 58 0.72 4.42 5.27
C LYS A 58 1.18 3.65 6.51
N ALA A 59 0.29 2.93 7.19
CA ALA A 59 0.62 2.20 8.41
C ALA A 59 1.58 1.02 8.16
N GLU A 60 1.43 0.31 7.03
CA GLU A 60 2.34 -0.74 6.61
C GLU A 60 3.75 -0.18 6.38
N TYR A 61 3.88 0.91 5.63
CA TYR A 61 5.17 1.54 5.37
C TYR A 61 5.81 2.11 6.64
N GLU A 62 5.03 2.71 7.54
CA GLU A 62 5.52 3.13 8.87
C GLU A 62 6.10 1.95 9.65
N THR A 63 5.42 0.80 9.64
CA THR A 63 5.86 -0.42 10.34
C THR A 63 7.15 -0.98 9.74
N ILE A 64 7.24 -1.04 8.40
CA ILE A 64 8.43 -1.49 7.67
C ILE A 64 9.62 -0.57 7.93
N ILE A 65 9.40 0.75 7.93
CA ILE A 65 10.44 1.74 8.23
C ILE A 65 10.92 1.62 9.69
N ALA A 66 10.02 1.32 10.63
CA ALA A 66 10.38 1.12 12.02
C ALA A 66 11.28 -0.12 12.22
N GLU A 67 11.01 -1.22 11.51
CA GLU A 67 11.79 -2.46 11.60
C GLU A 67 13.12 -2.38 10.82
N TYR A 68 13.07 -2.00 9.54
CA TYR A 68 14.23 -2.08 8.63
C TYR A 68 14.98 -0.76 8.47
N GLY A 69 14.50 0.31 9.13
CA GLY A 69 15.08 1.64 9.09
C GLY A 69 14.60 2.49 7.92
N SER A 70 15.08 3.73 7.89
CA SER A 70 14.70 4.75 6.90
C SER A 70 15.23 4.41 5.49
N ILE A 71 14.44 3.66 4.74
CA ILE A 71 14.72 3.27 3.35
C ILE A 71 13.98 4.22 2.41
N ARG A 72 14.68 4.70 1.38
CA ARG A 72 14.19 5.79 0.51
C ARG A 72 12.88 5.47 -0.21
N SER A 73 12.70 4.24 -0.69
CA SER A 73 11.46 3.80 -1.35
C SER A 73 10.27 3.96 -0.41
N PHE A 74 10.31 3.30 0.75
CA PHE A 74 9.21 3.37 1.73
C PHE A 74 8.98 4.78 2.29
N THR A 75 10.04 5.51 2.65
CA THR A 75 9.90 6.86 3.24
C THR A 75 9.34 7.90 2.26
N ASN A 76 9.60 7.77 0.96
CA ASN A 76 9.02 8.65 -0.04
C ASN A 76 7.57 8.31 -0.33
N ILE A 77 7.25 7.02 -0.42
CA ILE A 77 5.90 6.52 -0.72
C ILE A 77 4.97 6.81 0.47
N MET A 78 5.41 6.57 1.71
CA MET A 78 4.66 6.96 2.92
C MET A 78 4.26 8.46 2.92
N LYS A 79 5.14 9.36 2.45
CA LYS A 79 4.82 10.79 2.30
C LYS A 79 3.89 11.09 1.12
N ALA A 80 3.83 10.21 0.12
CA ALA A 80 2.84 10.29 -0.94
C ALA A 80 1.46 9.89 -0.38
N GLU A 81 1.37 8.83 0.43
CA GLU A 81 0.11 8.42 1.05
C GLU A 81 -0.48 9.50 1.97
N GLU A 82 0.35 10.22 2.73
CA GLU A 82 -0.11 11.40 3.49
C GLU A 82 -0.78 12.46 2.59
N ARG A 83 -0.31 12.62 1.35
CA ARG A 83 -0.92 13.54 0.39
C ARG A 83 -2.17 12.95 -0.26
N HIS A 84 -2.24 11.65 -0.45
CA HIS A 84 -3.44 10.97 -0.96
C HIS A 84 -4.58 11.10 0.05
N ILE A 85 -4.31 10.83 1.33
CA ILE A 85 -5.24 11.07 2.44
C ILE A 85 -5.74 12.53 2.40
N ALA A 86 -4.81 13.49 2.37
CA ALA A 86 -5.16 14.92 2.33
C ALA A 86 -5.93 15.33 1.05
N ALA A 87 -5.80 14.59 -0.06
CA ALA A 87 -6.55 14.82 -1.29
C ALA A 87 -7.97 14.24 -1.23
N LEU A 88 -8.19 13.19 -0.43
CA LEU A 88 -9.50 12.58 -0.21
C LEU A 88 -10.33 13.35 0.81
N GLU A 89 -9.72 13.91 1.86
CA GLU A 89 -10.41 14.64 2.94
C GLU A 89 -11.43 15.70 2.44
N PRO A 90 -11.13 16.56 1.44
CA PRO A 90 -12.10 17.51 0.90
C PRO A 90 -13.34 16.87 0.27
N LEU A 91 -13.23 15.66 -0.28
CA LEU A 91 -14.38 14.93 -0.84
C LEU A 91 -15.30 14.46 0.31
N PHE A 92 -14.75 14.01 1.43
CA PHE A 92 -15.58 13.67 2.60
C PHE A 92 -16.37 14.88 3.10
N GLU A 93 -15.74 16.06 3.15
CA GLU A 93 -16.43 17.31 3.50
C GLU A 93 -17.53 17.66 2.47
N ALA A 94 -17.20 17.63 1.18
CA ALA A 94 -18.13 17.98 0.10
C ALA A 94 -19.38 17.08 0.08
N TYR A 95 -19.21 15.79 0.38
CA TYR A 95 -20.29 14.81 0.41
C TYR A 95 -20.92 14.64 1.81
N LYS A 96 -20.48 15.42 2.81
CA LYS A 96 -20.96 15.39 4.20
C LYS A 96 -20.82 14.02 4.86
N LEU A 97 -19.72 13.35 4.57
CA LEU A 97 -19.35 12.06 5.11
C LEU A 97 -18.40 12.24 6.29
N GLU A 98 -18.49 11.36 7.28
CA GLU A 98 -17.50 11.30 8.34
C GLU A 98 -16.26 10.54 7.86
N LEU A 99 -15.07 11.00 8.28
CA LEU A 99 -13.86 10.24 8.05
C LEU A 99 -13.94 8.91 8.82
N PRO A 100 -13.59 7.77 8.20
CA PRO A 100 -13.57 6.49 8.88
C PRO A 100 -12.54 6.53 10.01
N VAL A 101 -13.00 6.23 11.24
CA VAL A 101 -12.12 6.08 12.40
C VAL A 101 -11.67 4.62 12.43
N VAL A 102 -10.50 4.37 11.87
CA VAL A 102 -9.92 3.03 11.75
C VAL A 102 -8.56 2.99 12.42
N ASP A 103 -8.23 1.86 13.04
CA ASP A 103 -6.88 1.55 13.50
C ASP A 103 -6.23 0.64 12.45
N PRO A 104 -5.51 1.20 11.46
CA PRO A 104 -4.95 0.41 10.37
C PRO A 104 -3.92 -0.61 10.87
N SER A 105 -3.34 -0.42 12.07
CA SER A 105 -2.39 -1.37 12.65
C SER A 105 -2.99 -2.77 12.91
N GLN A 106 -4.32 -2.89 12.93
CA GLN A 106 -5.01 -4.17 13.03
C GLN A 106 -4.94 -5.00 11.73
N TYR A 107 -4.64 -4.34 10.62
CA TYR A 107 -4.60 -4.91 9.27
C TYR A 107 -3.19 -4.92 8.68
N THR A 108 -2.22 -4.22 9.31
CA THR A 108 -0.82 -4.23 8.88
C THR A 108 -0.17 -5.58 9.16
N VAL A 109 0.50 -6.13 8.15
CA VAL A 109 1.37 -7.30 8.30
C VAL A 109 2.81 -6.87 8.06
N LEU A 110 3.69 -7.06 9.05
CA LEU A 110 5.13 -6.88 8.86
C LEU A 110 5.73 -8.13 8.20
N PRO A 111 6.24 -8.04 6.95
CA PRO A 111 6.88 -9.18 6.30
C PRO A 111 8.19 -9.55 7.01
N ALA A 112 8.67 -10.79 6.86
CA ALA A 112 9.83 -11.26 7.63
C ALA A 112 11.17 -10.69 7.12
N THR A 113 11.20 -10.22 5.87
CA THR A 113 12.38 -9.60 5.28
C THR A 113 12.06 -8.32 4.52
N LEU A 114 13.08 -7.50 4.29
CA LEU A 114 12.99 -6.32 3.43
C LEU A 114 12.61 -6.69 1.98
N GLU A 115 13.10 -7.83 1.47
CA GLU A 115 12.74 -8.30 0.13
C GLU A 115 11.24 -8.65 0.06
N GLU A 116 10.72 -9.34 1.06
CA GLU A 116 9.29 -9.63 1.17
C GLU A 116 8.46 -8.35 1.37
N SER A 117 9.03 -7.33 2.02
CA SER A 117 8.40 -6.01 2.15
C SER A 117 8.20 -5.31 0.81
N TYR A 118 9.15 -5.44 -0.12
CA TYR A 118 8.96 -4.94 -1.48
C TYR A 118 7.90 -5.72 -2.25
N LYS A 119 7.83 -7.04 -2.07
CA LYS A 119 6.80 -7.88 -2.71
C LYS A 119 5.40 -7.55 -2.17
N ALA A 120 5.29 -7.34 -0.85
CA ALA A 120 4.05 -6.88 -0.24
C ALA A 120 3.61 -5.52 -0.78
N GLY A 121 4.54 -4.56 -0.92
CA GLY A 121 4.27 -3.27 -1.56
C GLY A 121 3.78 -3.42 -3.01
N VAL A 122 4.42 -4.27 -3.82
CA VAL A 122 3.93 -4.59 -5.19
C VAL A 122 2.49 -5.10 -5.17
N GLU A 123 2.17 -6.04 -4.29
CA GLU A 123 0.81 -6.59 -4.19
C GLU A 123 -0.22 -5.56 -3.71
N ALA A 124 0.16 -4.68 -2.78
CA ALA A 124 -0.69 -3.60 -2.30
C ALA A 124 -1.03 -2.63 -3.44
N GLU A 125 -0.03 -2.16 -4.19
CA GLU A 125 -0.24 -1.23 -5.30
C GLU A 125 -1.06 -1.86 -6.44
N ILE A 126 -0.88 -3.15 -6.74
CA ILE A 126 -1.71 -3.86 -7.73
C ILE A 126 -3.19 -3.86 -7.30
N LYS A 127 -3.48 -4.12 -6.02
CA LYS A 127 -4.85 -4.11 -5.50
C LYS A 127 -5.46 -2.71 -5.52
N ASN A 128 -4.68 -1.71 -5.11
CA ASN A 128 -5.10 -0.31 -5.10
C ASN A 128 -5.42 0.20 -6.51
N ILE A 129 -4.54 -0.07 -7.50
CA ILE A 129 -4.80 0.24 -8.91
C ILE A 129 -6.07 -0.46 -9.40
N ALA A 130 -6.24 -1.76 -9.14
CA ALA A 130 -7.41 -2.50 -9.57
C ALA A 130 -8.71 -1.93 -8.98
N MET A 131 -8.70 -1.49 -7.72
CA MET A 131 -9.84 -0.80 -7.10
C MET A 131 -10.20 0.48 -7.87
N TYR A 132 -9.23 1.35 -8.16
CA TYR A 132 -9.48 2.57 -8.93
C TYR A 132 -9.93 2.27 -10.36
N GLU A 133 -9.35 1.28 -11.03
CA GLU A 133 -9.78 0.85 -12.37
C GLU A 133 -11.25 0.40 -12.39
N GLU A 134 -11.73 -0.31 -11.37
CA GLU A 134 -13.14 -0.68 -11.27
C GLU A 134 -14.04 0.53 -11.02
N PHE A 135 -13.65 1.44 -10.12
CA PHE A 135 -14.43 2.64 -9.82
C PHE A 135 -14.51 3.60 -11.01
N LEU A 136 -13.41 3.79 -11.74
CA LEU A 136 -13.32 4.69 -12.90
C LEU A 136 -14.08 4.19 -14.15
N LYS A 137 -14.64 2.96 -14.13
CA LYS A 137 -15.59 2.50 -15.15
C LYS A 137 -16.99 3.08 -14.96
N LEU A 138 -17.29 3.63 -13.79
CA LEU A 138 -18.58 4.19 -13.43
C LEU A 138 -18.67 5.66 -13.88
N ASP A 139 -19.90 6.15 -13.99
CA ASP A 139 -20.16 7.58 -14.20
C ASP A 139 -20.01 8.31 -12.85
N LEU A 140 -18.80 8.84 -12.62
CA LEU A 140 -18.43 9.51 -11.37
C LEU A 140 -18.61 11.04 -11.49
N PRO A 141 -18.94 11.73 -10.40
CA PRO A 141 -18.78 13.17 -10.31
C PRO A 141 -17.34 13.60 -10.66
N ASP A 142 -17.20 14.72 -11.38
CA ASP A 142 -15.91 15.19 -11.92
C ASP A 142 -14.82 15.34 -10.85
N ASP A 143 -15.17 15.78 -9.65
CA ASP A 143 -14.26 15.95 -8.52
C ASP A 143 -13.74 14.60 -7.98
N VAL A 144 -14.63 13.63 -7.80
CA VAL A 144 -14.27 12.26 -7.39
C VAL A 144 -13.43 11.58 -8.46
N GLY A 145 -13.87 11.62 -9.72
CA GLY A 145 -13.15 11.03 -10.84
C GLY A 145 -11.74 11.62 -10.99
N PHE A 146 -11.60 12.94 -10.86
CA PHE A 146 -10.30 13.60 -10.92
C PHE A 146 -9.34 13.15 -9.81
N VAL A 147 -9.81 13.03 -8.57
CA VAL A 147 -8.98 12.55 -7.46
C VAL A 147 -8.60 11.09 -7.70
N PHE A 148 -9.55 10.22 -8.04
CA PHE A 148 -9.31 8.80 -8.26
C PHE A 148 -8.32 8.54 -9.39
N GLU A 149 -8.41 9.24 -10.52
CA GLU A 149 -7.43 9.13 -11.60
C GLU A 149 -6.01 9.53 -11.17
N ASN A 150 -5.88 10.57 -10.34
CA ASN A 150 -4.57 11.04 -9.89
C ASN A 150 -3.96 10.07 -8.87
N LEU A 151 -4.76 9.52 -7.96
CA LEU A 151 -4.30 8.52 -7.00
C LEU A 151 -3.91 7.22 -7.72
N MET A 152 -4.71 6.73 -8.68
CA MET A 152 -4.34 5.57 -9.50
C MET A 152 -2.99 5.75 -10.21
N LYS A 153 -2.74 6.91 -10.84
CA LYS A 153 -1.45 7.22 -11.49
C LYS A 153 -0.28 7.29 -10.50
N ALA A 154 -0.55 7.71 -9.27
CA ALA A 154 0.44 7.69 -8.20
C ALA A 154 0.77 6.26 -7.80
N SER A 155 -0.24 5.40 -7.63
CA SER A 155 -0.08 3.96 -7.34
C SER A 155 0.67 3.22 -8.46
N GLU A 156 0.43 3.54 -9.73
CA GLU A 156 1.26 3.05 -10.85
C GLU A 156 2.74 3.42 -10.69
N SER A 157 3.01 4.64 -10.21
CA SER A 157 4.37 5.13 -9.97
C SER A 157 5.02 4.45 -8.75
N HIS A 158 4.23 4.15 -7.71
CA HIS A 158 4.65 3.39 -6.53
C HIS A 158 4.96 1.94 -6.91
N LEU A 159 4.08 1.28 -7.65
CA LEU A 159 4.26 -0.07 -8.16
C LEU A 159 5.59 -0.19 -8.89
N ALA A 160 5.85 0.69 -9.86
CA ALA A 160 7.11 0.70 -10.59
C ALA A 160 8.33 0.94 -9.68
N ALA A 161 8.17 1.69 -8.58
CA ALA A 161 9.24 1.90 -7.61
C ALA A 161 9.51 0.64 -6.77
N PHE A 162 8.47 -0.08 -6.35
CA PHE A 162 8.61 -1.32 -5.62
C PHE A 162 9.15 -2.46 -6.48
N GLU A 163 8.72 -2.58 -7.74
CA GLU A 163 9.26 -3.56 -8.69
C GLU A 163 10.77 -3.36 -8.89
N ARG A 164 11.21 -2.11 -9.14
CA ARG A 164 12.64 -1.79 -9.22
C ARG A 164 13.39 -2.12 -7.93
N ALA A 165 12.73 -1.97 -6.78
CA ALA A 165 13.34 -2.28 -5.49
C ALA A 165 13.45 -3.78 -5.23
N ALA A 166 12.42 -4.56 -5.58
CA ALA A 166 12.42 -6.01 -5.52
C ALA A 166 13.49 -6.63 -6.45
N ASP A 167 13.71 -6.03 -7.62
CA ASP A 167 14.76 -6.45 -8.57
C ASP A 167 16.18 -6.02 -8.16
N GLY A 168 16.34 -5.39 -6.99
CA GLY A 168 17.63 -4.92 -6.47
C GLY A 168 18.20 -3.69 -7.20
N GLN A 169 17.40 -3.03 -8.05
CA GLN A 169 17.79 -1.83 -8.79
C GLN A 169 17.49 -0.54 -8.01
N ALA A 170 16.65 -0.58 -6.98
CA ALA A 170 16.57 0.51 -6.03
C ALA A 170 17.89 0.55 -5.28
N GLY A 171 18.78 1.44 -5.72
CA GLY A 171 20.11 1.62 -5.15
C GLY A 171 20.04 1.54 -3.64
N THR A 172 20.97 0.78 -3.06
CA THR A 172 21.17 0.51 -1.64
C THR A 172 21.35 1.80 -0.84
N GLY A 173 20.28 2.58 -0.75
CA GLY A 173 20.16 3.81 0.01
C GLY A 173 19.94 3.50 1.48
N ILE A 174 20.72 2.55 2.00
CA ILE A 174 21.07 2.61 3.41
C ILE A 174 21.82 3.93 3.51
N GLY A 175 21.21 4.92 4.16
CA GLY A 175 21.85 6.20 4.45
C GLY A 175 23.10 5.99 5.30
N GLN A 176 24.20 5.59 4.67
CA GLN A 176 25.49 5.52 5.30
C GLN A 176 25.97 6.97 5.40
N GLY A 177 26.00 7.47 6.64
CA GLY A 177 26.41 8.81 6.99
C GLY A 177 27.67 9.24 6.23
N GLY A 178 27.69 10.53 5.86
CA GLY A 178 28.74 11.12 5.05
C GLY A 178 30.14 10.76 5.53
N VAL A 179 30.84 9.96 4.74
CA VAL A 179 32.28 9.77 4.88
C VAL A 179 32.95 10.59 3.78
N ASN A 180 33.38 11.79 4.18
CA ASN A 180 34.57 12.49 3.76
C ASN A 180 35.31 11.91 2.54
N ARG A 181 35.18 12.58 1.38
CA ARG A 181 36.23 12.57 0.34
C ARG A 181 36.72 13.99 0.12
N GLY A 182 37.72 14.35 0.93
CA GLY A 182 38.65 15.41 0.59
C GLY A 182 39.31 15.14 -0.77
N GLY A 183 39.10 16.06 -1.71
CA GLY A 183 39.76 16.09 -3.00
C GLY A 183 40.33 17.49 -3.21
N ARG A 184 41.48 17.75 -2.59
CA ARG A 184 42.31 18.94 -2.76
C ARG A 184 42.77 19.02 -4.22
N GLY A 185 42.22 19.97 -4.98
CA GLY A 185 42.62 20.29 -6.35
C GLY A 185 43.05 21.74 -6.48
N THR A 186 44.29 22.03 -6.12
CA THR A 186 44.94 23.33 -6.31
C THR A 186 45.23 23.56 -7.80
N ARG A 187 44.54 24.50 -8.46
CA ARG A 187 44.93 25.21 -9.70
C ARG A 187 44.11 26.50 -9.70
N GLY A 188 44.62 27.71 -9.82
CA GLY A 188 45.88 28.25 -10.28
C GLY A 188 45.51 29.65 -10.77
N ASN A 189 45.88 30.67 -9.99
CA ASN A 189 45.56 32.08 -10.25
C ASN A 189 46.25 32.53 -11.55
N GLY A 190 45.49 33.08 -12.49
CA GLY A 190 45.98 33.62 -13.76
C GLY A 190 45.14 34.82 -14.18
N VAL A 191 45.31 35.93 -13.45
CA VAL A 191 44.76 37.25 -13.82
C VAL A 191 45.58 37.77 -15.01
N GLN A 192 44.96 37.83 -16.20
CA GLN A 192 45.44 38.68 -17.29
C GLN A 192 44.65 39.97 -17.30
N THR A 193 45.36 41.03 -16.95
CA THR A 193 45.00 42.43 -17.12
C THR A 193 44.93 42.78 -18.61
N ASN A 194 43.80 43.29 -19.09
CA ASN A 194 43.75 44.06 -20.33
C ASN A 194 43.61 45.54 -19.96
N GLN A 195 44.66 46.31 -20.28
CA GLN A 195 44.59 47.75 -20.53
C GLN A 195 44.90 47.95 -22.02
N GLN A 196 43.91 48.43 -22.76
CA GLN A 196 43.96 49.51 -23.76
C GLN A 196 42.64 49.50 -24.55
#